data_AF-A0A1R0W4U2-F1
#
_entry.id   AF-A0A1R0W4U2-F1
#
_cell.length_a   1.000
_cell.length_b   1.000
_cell.length_c   1.000
_cell.angle_alpha   90.00
_cell.angle_beta   90.00
_cell.angle_gamma   90.00
#
_symmetry.space_group_name_H-M   'P 1'
#
loop_
_entity.id
_entity.type
_entity.pdbx_description
1 polymer ?
#
loop_
_entity_poly.entity_id
_entity_poly.type
_entity_poly.pdbx_seq_one_letter_code
_entity_poly.pdbx_strand_id
1 'polypeptide(L)'
;MKEFNEIELCLDDLTSEFLKRTRKIGDPLKAATIYQETVDELSTKLIQIVPAKALFMFANQYIDSVKTQQHDNESDAARAKAKVEILERALKVKSVEYLREVVPINRNIAQHALFSANPKNIPNQPTTTVHGVRSVHIKNNTGEVLTTYEARVMGAIQSLWFKQNIDGKPYVELKYADILNELGLTDGSANYKRIQEALMRLMKIEVTLTQYQRSKDSEYEEIAFTRLIDQIIFRRKVGTTNHFQYKFQIKLPEWLVEANRVGNLFDISLILMNDLKSYLAQGLYWLVSSYPEESTVTFELQTLAGHFHFIDDNEPIMQVYKIVERIKSACIELQAVGFIERFEFKGKKQGLHDRYLTVTKNPVFLNTLSQSRELIPEQLEFFPDPS
;
A
#
# COMPACT_ATOMS: atom_id res chain seq x y z
N MET A 1 -4.21 -12.47 18.72
CA MET A 1 -5.28 -13.07 19.56
C MET A 1 -5.47 -12.34 20.89
N LYS A 2 -4.46 -12.16 21.75
CA LYS A 2 -4.63 -11.39 23.02
C LYS A 2 -5.15 -9.97 22.79
N GLU A 3 -4.54 -9.26 21.86
CA GLU A 3 -4.90 -7.87 21.51
C GLU A 3 -6.34 -7.74 20.95
N PHE A 4 -6.86 -8.74 20.23
CA PHE A 4 -8.22 -8.68 19.67
C PHE A 4 -9.28 -8.93 20.73
N ASN A 5 -9.01 -9.83 21.68
CA ASN A 5 -9.92 -10.07 22.81
C ASN A 5 -9.98 -8.83 23.72
N GLU A 6 -8.87 -8.12 23.88
CA GLU A 6 -8.83 -6.86 24.64
C GLU A 6 -9.63 -5.75 23.95
N ILE A 7 -9.53 -5.65 22.61
CA ILE A 7 -10.36 -4.73 21.80
C ILE A 7 -11.84 -5.08 21.92
N GLU A 8 -12.19 -6.36 21.85
CA GLU A 8 -13.58 -6.82 21.97
C GLU A 8 -14.18 -6.50 23.34
N LEU A 9 -13.45 -6.73 24.42
CA LEU A 9 -13.86 -6.37 25.79
C LEU A 9 -14.07 -4.86 25.92
N CYS A 10 -13.14 -4.05 25.40
CA CYS A 10 -13.27 -2.59 25.40
C CYS A 10 -14.51 -2.14 24.62
N LEU A 11 -14.75 -2.73 23.45
CA LEU A 11 -15.92 -2.44 22.62
C LEU A 11 -17.23 -2.86 23.33
N ASP A 12 -17.22 -3.96 24.08
CA ASP A 12 -18.36 -4.41 24.88
C ASP A 12 -18.72 -3.43 26.01
N ASP A 13 -17.71 -2.87 26.69
CA ASP A 13 -17.90 -1.88 27.73
C ASP A 13 -18.47 -0.57 27.15
N LEU A 14 -17.89 -0.08 26.06
CA LEU A 14 -18.37 1.12 25.35
C LEU A 14 -19.79 0.92 24.81
N THR A 15 -20.11 -0.25 24.27
CA THR A 15 -21.46 -0.57 23.79
C THR A 15 -22.47 -0.59 24.93
N SER A 16 -22.09 -1.14 26.07
CA SER A 16 -22.93 -1.16 27.26
C SER A 16 -23.20 0.27 27.77
N GLU A 17 -22.20 1.15 27.69
CA GLU A 17 -22.34 2.57 28.00
C GLU A 17 -23.26 3.29 26.99
N PHE A 18 -23.07 3.02 25.69
CA PHE A 18 -23.88 3.57 24.61
C PHE A 18 -25.37 3.26 24.79
N LEU A 19 -25.71 1.98 24.99
CA LEU A 19 -27.09 1.53 25.17
C LEU A 19 -27.73 2.07 26.46
N LYS A 20 -26.93 2.35 27.50
CA LYS A 20 -27.43 3.00 28.73
C LYS A 20 -27.77 4.46 28.48
N ARG A 21 -26.92 5.21 27.78
CA ARG A 21 -27.08 6.66 27.52
C ARG A 21 -28.17 6.97 26.47
N THR A 22 -28.42 6.05 25.56
CA THR A 22 -29.41 6.21 24.46
C THR A 22 -30.79 5.63 24.78
N ARG A 23 -31.01 5.10 25.99
CA ARG A 23 -32.30 4.50 26.39
C ARG A 23 -33.39 5.56 26.59
N LYS A 24 -34.51 5.37 25.90
CA LYS A 24 -35.82 6.05 26.10
C LYS A 24 -35.71 7.57 26.30
N ILE A 25 -35.38 8.28 25.23
CA ILE A 25 -35.53 9.73 25.14
C ILE A 25 -36.86 10.01 24.43
N GLY A 26 -37.79 10.69 25.10
CA GLY A 26 -39.16 10.91 24.58
C GLY A 26 -39.25 11.94 23.45
N ASP A 27 -38.22 12.76 23.25
CA ASP A 27 -38.12 13.78 22.20
C ASP A 27 -37.21 13.28 21.06
N PRO A 28 -37.73 13.09 19.84
CA PRO A 28 -36.98 12.54 18.71
C PRO A 28 -35.75 13.35 18.29
N LEU A 29 -35.81 14.69 18.37
CA LEU A 29 -34.71 15.56 17.95
C LEU A 29 -33.58 15.52 18.97
N LYS A 30 -33.93 15.59 20.26
CA LYS A 30 -32.94 15.44 21.35
C LYS A 30 -32.35 14.03 21.37
N ALA A 31 -33.15 13.02 21.07
CA ALA A 31 -32.68 11.64 20.96
C ALA A 31 -31.61 11.52 19.87
N ALA A 32 -31.85 12.08 18.68
CA ALA A 32 -30.90 12.05 17.58
C ALA A 32 -29.58 12.79 17.91
N THR A 33 -29.65 13.97 18.53
CA THR A 33 -28.45 14.72 18.92
C THR A 33 -27.63 13.97 19.97
N ILE A 34 -28.27 13.51 21.05
CA ILE A 34 -27.60 12.74 22.11
C ILE A 34 -27.01 11.46 21.56
N TYR A 35 -27.73 10.79 20.65
CA TYR A 35 -27.23 9.60 19.98
C TYR A 35 -25.93 9.90 19.24
N GLN A 36 -25.91 10.93 18.38
CA GLN A 36 -24.73 11.30 17.60
C GLN A 36 -23.55 11.72 18.47
N GLU A 37 -23.79 12.56 19.49
CA GLU A 37 -22.75 12.99 20.44
C GLU A 37 -22.17 11.81 21.22
N THR A 38 -23.03 10.86 21.64
CA THR A 38 -22.59 9.68 22.38
C THR A 38 -21.78 8.74 21.48
N VAL A 39 -22.20 8.51 20.23
CA VAL A 39 -21.38 7.72 19.28
C VAL A 39 -20.03 8.40 19.09
N ASP A 40 -19.99 9.72 18.88
CA ASP A 40 -18.75 10.46 18.63
C ASP A 40 -17.81 10.44 19.85
N GLU A 41 -18.32 10.63 21.07
CA GLU A 41 -17.54 10.55 22.32
C GLU A 41 -16.95 9.15 22.51
N LEU A 42 -17.77 8.10 22.42
CA LEU A 42 -17.31 6.73 22.67
C LEU A 42 -16.38 6.22 21.57
N SER A 43 -16.63 6.62 20.32
CA SER A 43 -15.69 6.35 19.22
C SER A 43 -14.34 7.01 19.48
N THR A 44 -14.33 8.26 19.98
CA THR A 44 -13.09 8.96 20.35
C THR A 44 -12.35 8.27 21.48
N LYS A 45 -13.06 7.74 22.49
CA LYS A 45 -12.44 6.94 23.56
C LYS A 45 -11.80 5.66 23.01
N LEU A 46 -12.49 4.94 22.12
CA LEU A 46 -11.96 3.72 21.50
C LEU A 46 -10.65 4.01 20.74
N ILE A 47 -10.61 5.12 20.00
CA ILE A 47 -9.44 5.60 19.24
C ILE A 47 -8.23 5.87 20.12
N GLN A 48 -8.43 6.40 21.33
CA GLN A 48 -7.35 6.72 22.28
C GLN A 48 -6.75 5.47 22.92
N ILE A 49 -7.55 4.40 23.05
CA ILE A 49 -7.15 3.18 23.74
C ILE A 49 -6.50 2.19 22.77
N VAL A 50 -6.96 2.13 21.52
CA VAL A 50 -6.57 1.10 20.55
C VAL A 50 -5.67 1.66 19.44
N PRO A 51 -4.52 1.03 19.14
CA PRO A 51 -3.69 1.39 17.99
C PRO A 51 -4.48 1.35 16.67
N ALA A 52 -4.17 2.25 15.73
CA ALA A 52 -4.95 2.41 14.49
C ALA A 52 -4.98 1.11 13.67
N LYS A 53 -3.82 0.51 13.47
CA LYS A 53 -3.66 -0.81 12.82
C LYS A 53 -4.51 -1.91 13.44
N ALA A 54 -4.45 -2.04 14.77
CA ALA A 54 -5.14 -3.10 15.49
C ALA A 54 -6.66 -2.93 15.41
N LEU A 55 -7.15 -1.68 15.54
CA LEU A 55 -8.56 -1.35 15.35
C LEU A 55 -9.04 -1.67 13.94
N PHE A 56 -8.24 -1.33 12.91
CA PHE A 56 -8.57 -1.63 11.51
C PHE A 56 -8.67 -3.13 11.24
N MET A 57 -7.65 -3.89 11.64
CA MET A 57 -7.62 -5.34 11.45
C MET A 57 -8.77 -6.03 12.19
N PHE A 58 -9.08 -5.59 13.42
CA PHE A 58 -10.21 -6.08 14.19
C PHE A 58 -11.54 -5.78 13.49
N ALA A 59 -11.75 -4.53 13.07
CA ALA A 59 -13.02 -4.10 12.48
C ALA A 59 -13.32 -4.81 11.14
N ASN A 60 -12.31 -5.03 10.29
CA ASN A 60 -12.49 -5.80 9.06
C ASN A 60 -12.97 -7.23 9.34
N GLN A 61 -12.44 -7.87 10.38
CA GLN A 61 -12.90 -9.21 10.76
C GLN A 61 -14.30 -9.18 11.38
N TYR A 62 -14.51 -8.23 12.29
CA TYR A 62 -15.71 -8.17 13.11
C TYR A 62 -16.93 -7.76 12.30
N ILE A 63 -16.84 -6.69 11.50
CA ILE A 63 -17.96 -6.16 10.72
C ILE A 63 -18.47 -7.19 9.71
N ASP A 64 -17.58 -7.90 9.03
CA ASP A 64 -17.97 -8.94 8.08
C ASP A 64 -18.62 -10.13 8.79
N SER A 65 -18.12 -10.53 9.97
CA SER A 65 -18.71 -11.60 10.76
C SER A 65 -20.09 -11.24 11.33
N VAL A 66 -20.30 -10.00 11.75
CA VAL A 66 -21.57 -9.54 12.31
C VAL A 66 -22.61 -9.31 11.21
N LYS A 67 -22.23 -8.79 10.04
CA LYS A 67 -23.13 -8.62 8.90
C LYS A 67 -23.66 -9.95 8.35
N THR A 68 -22.95 -11.05 8.60
CA THR A 68 -23.33 -12.40 8.14
C THR A 68 -24.06 -13.22 9.21
N GLN A 69 -24.09 -12.78 10.46
CA GLN A 69 -24.81 -13.45 11.55
C GLN A 69 -26.29 -13.05 11.58
N GLN A 70 -27.18 -14.04 11.64
CA GLN A 70 -28.58 -13.82 12.01
C GLN A 70 -28.64 -13.66 13.53
N HIS A 71 -29.30 -12.60 14.01
CA HIS A 71 -29.48 -12.36 15.43
C HIS A 71 -30.85 -12.85 15.87
N ASP A 72 -30.87 -13.81 16.80
CA ASP A 72 -32.09 -14.48 17.27
C ASP A 72 -32.96 -13.59 18.19
N ASN A 73 -32.39 -12.53 18.78
CA ASN A 73 -33.08 -11.62 19.71
C ASN A 73 -32.83 -10.13 19.40
N GLU A 74 -33.83 -9.26 19.66
CA GLU A 74 -33.75 -7.81 19.46
C GLU A 74 -32.64 -7.14 20.29
N SER A 75 -32.39 -7.63 21.52
CA SER A 75 -31.31 -7.12 22.38
C SER A 75 -29.92 -7.38 21.79
N ASP A 76 -29.74 -8.56 21.19
CA ASP A 76 -28.47 -8.95 20.58
C ASP A 76 -28.23 -8.20 19.28
N ALA A 77 -29.30 -8.00 18.49
CA ALA A 77 -29.27 -7.16 17.30
C ALA A 77 -28.94 -5.69 17.63
N ALA A 78 -29.52 -5.13 18.70
CA ALA A 78 -29.24 -3.76 19.14
C ALA A 78 -27.79 -3.58 19.60
N ARG A 79 -27.25 -4.57 20.33
CA ARG A 79 -25.85 -4.58 20.77
C ARG A 79 -24.89 -4.70 19.59
N ALA A 80 -25.16 -5.60 18.65
CA ALA A 80 -24.36 -5.76 17.44
C ALA A 80 -24.36 -4.48 16.57
N LYS A 81 -25.53 -3.86 16.38
CA LYS A 81 -25.64 -2.58 15.66
C LYS A 81 -24.83 -1.46 16.31
N ALA A 82 -24.93 -1.31 17.63
CA ALA A 82 -24.18 -0.31 18.36
C ALA A 82 -22.66 -0.53 18.27
N LYS A 83 -22.21 -1.79 18.36
CA LYS A 83 -20.79 -2.15 18.14
C LYS A 83 -20.30 -1.72 16.76
N VAL A 84 -21.05 -2.05 15.71
CA VAL A 84 -20.71 -1.69 14.32
C VAL A 84 -20.67 -0.17 14.16
N GLU A 85 -21.61 0.56 14.74
CA GLU A 85 -21.69 2.02 14.59
C GLU A 85 -20.54 2.75 15.29
N ILE A 86 -20.19 2.34 16.52
CA ILE A 86 -19.01 2.85 17.23
C ILE A 86 -17.74 2.53 16.43
N LEU A 87 -17.61 1.31 15.90
CA LEU A 87 -16.47 0.92 15.06
C LEU A 87 -16.38 1.74 13.77
N GLU A 88 -17.46 1.85 13.00
CA GLU A 88 -17.47 2.58 11.73
C GLU A 88 -17.17 4.08 11.95
N ARG A 89 -17.69 4.67 13.03
CA ARG A 89 -17.37 6.06 13.38
C ARG A 89 -15.93 6.21 13.86
N ALA A 90 -15.42 5.28 14.66
CA ALA A 90 -14.03 5.26 15.09
C ALA A 90 -13.07 5.13 13.89
N LEU A 91 -13.36 4.24 12.95
CA LEU A 91 -12.58 4.06 11.72
C LEU A 91 -12.58 5.32 10.84
N LYS A 92 -13.71 6.03 10.72
CA LYS A 92 -13.76 7.29 9.97
C LYS A 92 -12.82 8.36 10.54
N VAL A 93 -12.72 8.46 11.87
CA VAL A 93 -11.85 9.45 12.54
C VAL A 93 -10.39 8.99 12.53
N LYS A 94 -10.13 7.69 12.75
CA LYS A 94 -8.80 7.07 12.63
C LYS A 94 -8.30 6.96 11.19
N SER A 95 -9.13 7.21 10.18
CA SER A 95 -8.71 7.25 8.78
C SER A 95 -7.46 8.06 8.60
N VAL A 96 -7.46 9.29 9.11
CA VAL A 96 -6.30 10.19 9.05
C VAL A 96 -5.06 9.63 9.74
N GLU A 97 -5.19 8.80 10.78
CA GLU A 97 -4.06 8.23 11.53
C GLU A 97 -3.49 6.95 10.89
N TYR A 98 -4.31 6.03 10.36
CA TYR A 98 -3.77 4.89 9.61
C TYR A 98 -3.28 5.30 8.21
N LEU A 99 -3.82 6.38 7.65
CA LEU A 99 -3.26 7.05 6.48
C LEU A 99 -1.81 7.52 6.72
N ARG A 100 -1.42 7.75 7.98
CA ARG A 100 -0.04 8.06 8.42
C ARG A 100 0.77 6.83 8.81
N GLU A 101 0.17 5.65 8.89
CA GLU A 101 0.92 4.39 9.05
C GLU A 101 1.57 4.02 7.72
N VAL A 102 2.65 4.73 7.41
CA VAL A 102 3.42 4.56 6.19
C VAL A 102 4.59 3.63 6.41
N VAL A 103 4.98 2.97 5.33
CA VAL A 103 6.16 2.14 5.27
C VAL A 103 7.09 2.64 4.16
N PRO A 104 8.41 2.65 4.39
CA PRO A 104 9.35 3.08 3.38
C PRO A 104 9.55 1.98 2.33
N ILE A 105 9.41 2.36 1.06
CA ILE A 105 9.59 1.48 -0.10
C ILE A 105 10.56 2.12 -1.06
N ASN A 106 11.36 1.31 -1.75
CA ASN A 106 12.29 1.80 -2.75
C ASN A 106 11.54 2.39 -3.96
N ARG A 107 11.84 3.63 -4.35
CA ARG A 107 11.21 4.29 -5.50
C ARG A 107 11.45 3.58 -6.82
N ASN A 108 12.58 2.90 -6.97
CA ASN A 108 12.91 2.14 -8.18
C ASN A 108 11.96 0.94 -8.39
N ILE A 109 11.37 0.41 -7.32
CA ILE A 109 10.33 -0.61 -7.46
C ILE A 109 9.06 0.05 -7.99
N ALA A 110 8.64 1.17 -7.41
CA ALA A 110 7.35 1.79 -7.70
C ALA A 110 7.20 2.47 -9.07
N GLN A 111 8.25 3.10 -9.56
CA GLN A 111 8.20 3.92 -10.78
C GLN A 111 8.36 3.11 -12.07
N HIS A 112 8.75 1.84 -11.96
CA HIS A 112 8.91 0.93 -13.09
C HIS A 112 7.76 -0.08 -13.08
N ALA A 113 6.92 -0.06 -14.13
CA ALA A 113 5.58 -0.66 -14.18
C ALA A 113 5.43 -1.99 -13.42
N LEU A 114 4.81 -1.93 -12.23
CA LEU A 114 4.54 -3.10 -11.38
C LEU A 114 3.11 -3.64 -11.50
N PHE A 115 2.16 -2.90 -12.09
CA PHE A 115 0.73 -3.18 -11.82
C PHE A 115 -0.07 -3.49 -13.09
N SER A 116 -0.44 -4.76 -13.28
CA SER A 116 -1.52 -5.08 -14.21
C SER A 116 -2.88 -5.01 -13.53
N ALA A 117 -3.77 -4.18 -14.09
CA ALA A 117 -5.19 -4.18 -13.74
C ALA A 117 -5.96 -5.35 -14.41
N ASN A 118 -5.31 -6.09 -15.31
CA ASN A 118 -5.90 -7.22 -16.02
C ASN A 118 -4.79 -8.14 -16.60
N PRO A 119 -4.44 -9.25 -15.94
CA PRO A 119 -3.32 -10.07 -16.38
C PRO A 119 -3.70 -10.84 -17.65
N LYS A 120 -3.28 -10.34 -18.80
CA LYS A 120 -3.12 -11.13 -20.03
C LYS A 120 -1.79 -10.77 -20.68
N ASN A 121 -1.11 -11.81 -21.17
CA ASN A 121 0.23 -11.82 -21.75
C ASN A 121 0.50 -10.63 -22.68
N ILE A 122 1.54 -9.83 -22.39
CA ILE A 122 2.06 -8.81 -23.31
C ILE A 122 3.60 -8.80 -23.24
N PRO A 123 4.31 -9.08 -24.35
CA PRO A 123 5.77 -8.91 -24.42
C PRO A 123 6.15 -7.43 -24.65
N ASN A 124 7.34 -7.06 -24.17
CA ASN A 124 8.13 -5.88 -24.55
C ASN A 124 7.41 -4.53 -24.77
N GLN A 125 7.37 -3.69 -23.72
CA GLN A 125 7.20 -2.24 -23.89
C GLN A 125 8.24 -1.49 -23.05
N PRO A 126 8.99 -0.53 -23.62
CA PRO A 126 9.94 0.29 -22.87
C PRO A 126 9.21 1.33 -22.01
N THR A 127 9.30 1.18 -20.69
CA THR A 127 8.92 2.21 -19.71
C THR A 127 10.17 3.01 -19.32
N THR A 128 10.13 4.32 -19.56
CA THR A 128 11.22 5.26 -19.26
C THR A 128 11.27 5.63 -17.77
N THR A 129 12.48 5.77 -17.19
CA THR A 129 12.95 6.94 -16.39
C THR A 129 14.29 6.72 -15.63
N VAL A 130 14.98 7.86 -15.38
CA VAL A 130 16.12 8.19 -14.48
C VAL A 130 17.57 7.98 -14.98
N HIS A 131 18.44 8.96 -14.70
CA HIS A 131 19.84 9.10 -15.15
C HIS A 131 20.66 7.80 -15.08
N GLY A 132 21.05 7.30 -16.26
CA GLY A 132 21.93 6.13 -16.44
C GLY A 132 21.19 4.84 -16.81
N VAL A 133 19.92 4.68 -16.42
CA VAL A 133 19.09 3.51 -16.75
C VAL A 133 17.97 3.95 -17.70
N ARG A 134 17.94 3.42 -18.93
CA ARG A 134 16.96 3.82 -19.96
C ARG A 134 15.57 3.25 -19.64
N SER A 135 15.52 1.99 -19.21
CA SER A 135 14.27 1.29 -18.91
C SER A 135 14.50 0.13 -17.96
N VAL A 136 13.54 -0.07 -17.05
CA VAL A 136 13.45 -1.26 -16.20
C VAL A 136 12.16 -1.99 -16.54
N HIS A 137 12.27 -3.28 -16.86
CA HIS A 137 11.15 -4.16 -17.15
C HIS A 137 11.03 -5.22 -16.06
N ILE A 138 9.86 -5.35 -15.45
CA ILE A 138 9.62 -6.32 -14.39
C ILE A 138 8.57 -7.32 -14.90
N LYS A 139 9.01 -8.48 -15.35
CA LYS A 139 8.17 -9.54 -15.94
C LYS A 139 8.76 -10.90 -15.59
N ASN A 140 7.92 -11.91 -15.36
CA ASN A 140 8.45 -13.26 -15.30
C ASN A 140 8.86 -13.76 -16.70
N ASN A 141 9.54 -14.90 -16.72
CA ASN A 141 9.96 -15.59 -17.94
C ASN A 141 8.80 -16.00 -18.89
N THR A 142 7.55 -16.01 -18.41
CA THR A 142 6.35 -16.26 -19.21
C THR A 142 5.62 -14.97 -19.63
N GLY A 143 6.15 -13.79 -19.31
CA GLY A 143 5.57 -12.48 -19.64
C GLY A 143 4.49 -11.98 -18.67
N GLU A 144 4.23 -12.67 -17.55
CA GLU A 144 3.34 -12.19 -16.49
C GLU A 144 4.04 -11.09 -15.68
N VAL A 145 3.31 -10.00 -15.46
CA VAL A 145 3.72 -8.92 -14.56
C VAL A 145 3.19 -9.17 -13.15
N LEU A 146 3.72 -8.39 -12.21
CA LEU A 146 3.23 -8.40 -10.84
C LEU A 146 1.75 -8.02 -10.77
N THR A 147 1.03 -8.75 -9.93
CA THR A 147 -0.28 -8.30 -9.46
C THR A 147 -0.11 -7.25 -8.37
N THR A 148 -1.13 -6.43 -8.17
CA THR A 148 -1.15 -5.47 -7.07
C THR A 148 -0.96 -6.13 -5.70
N TYR A 149 -1.43 -7.37 -5.54
CA TYR A 149 -1.21 -8.15 -4.33
C TYR A 149 0.27 -8.55 -4.15
N GLU A 150 0.95 -9.00 -5.21
CA GLU A 150 2.38 -9.34 -5.13
C GLU A 150 3.25 -8.12 -4.85
N ALA A 151 2.96 -6.98 -5.48
CA ALA A 151 3.66 -5.74 -5.22
C ALA A 151 3.46 -5.26 -3.77
N ARG A 152 2.26 -5.43 -3.20
CA ARG A 152 2.01 -5.21 -1.77
C ARG A 152 2.84 -6.14 -0.88
N VAL A 153 2.89 -7.44 -1.21
CA VAL A 153 3.71 -8.42 -0.49
C VAL A 153 5.19 -8.01 -0.57
N MET A 154 5.66 -7.56 -1.73
CA MET A 154 7.02 -7.03 -1.90
C MET A 154 7.24 -5.79 -1.03
N GLY A 155 6.29 -4.85 -1.00
CA GLY A 155 6.34 -3.68 -0.12
C GLY A 155 6.41 -4.03 1.36
N ALA A 156 5.64 -5.03 1.80
CA ALA A 156 5.71 -5.55 3.16
C ALA A 156 7.08 -6.17 3.47
N ILE A 157 7.66 -6.93 2.54
CA ILE A 157 9.01 -7.50 2.69
C ILE A 157 10.05 -6.39 2.82
N GLN A 158 9.97 -5.34 2.00
CA GLN A 158 10.89 -4.20 2.09
C GLN A 158 10.77 -3.46 3.42
N SER A 159 9.53 -3.16 3.86
CA SER A 159 9.27 -2.54 5.15
C SER A 159 9.86 -3.36 6.31
N LEU A 160 9.59 -4.66 6.32
CA LEU A 160 10.10 -5.56 7.37
C LEU A 160 11.62 -5.68 7.32
N TRP A 161 12.22 -5.66 6.13
CA TRP A 161 13.67 -5.59 5.97
C TRP A 161 14.23 -4.30 6.59
N PHE A 162 13.66 -3.12 6.31
CA PHE A 162 14.09 -1.87 6.94
C PHE A 162 13.93 -1.88 8.46
N LYS A 163 12.81 -2.42 8.98
CA LYS A 163 12.52 -2.47 10.41
C LYS A 163 13.44 -3.42 11.19
N GLN A 164 13.83 -4.54 10.57
CA GLN A 164 14.54 -5.62 11.27
C GLN A 164 16.05 -5.62 11.01
N ASN A 165 16.52 -4.93 9.97
CA ASN A 165 17.87 -5.09 9.48
C ASN A 165 18.79 -3.91 9.80
N ILE A 166 19.14 -3.82 11.08
CA ILE A 166 20.05 -2.81 11.64
C ILE A 166 21.47 -2.96 11.05
N ASP A 167 21.86 -4.16 10.63
CA ASP A 167 23.21 -4.49 10.13
C ASP A 167 23.36 -4.34 8.60
N GLY A 168 22.30 -3.94 7.88
CA GLY A 168 22.34 -3.77 6.41
C GLY A 168 22.61 -5.06 5.63
N LYS A 169 22.26 -6.21 6.19
CA LYS A 169 22.46 -7.55 5.58
C LYS A 169 21.53 -7.74 4.38
N PRO A 170 21.83 -8.61 3.41
CA PRO A 170 20.93 -8.84 2.28
C PRO A 170 19.71 -9.69 2.63
N TYR A 171 19.58 -10.21 3.85
CA TYR A 171 18.51 -11.15 4.22
C TYR A 171 17.69 -10.69 5.43
N VAL A 172 16.44 -11.15 5.50
CA VAL A 172 15.51 -10.94 6.61
C VAL A 172 14.81 -12.25 6.97
N GLU A 173 14.66 -12.52 8.26
CA GLU A 173 13.93 -13.70 8.76
C GLU A 173 12.50 -13.32 9.13
N LEU A 174 11.52 -13.92 8.46
CA LEU A 174 10.12 -13.53 8.57
C LEU A 174 9.24 -14.71 8.95
N LYS A 175 8.11 -14.40 9.57
CA LYS A 175 6.94 -15.30 9.67
C LYS A 175 5.84 -14.81 8.72
N TYR A 176 4.94 -15.70 8.35
CA TYR A 176 3.74 -15.29 7.59
C TYR A 176 2.92 -14.22 8.34
N ALA A 177 2.80 -14.36 9.67
CA ALA A 177 2.12 -13.39 10.51
C ALA A 177 2.74 -11.99 10.43
N ASP A 178 4.07 -11.87 10.26
CA ASP A 178 4.74 -10.58 10.16
C ASP A 178 4.31 -9.85 8.88
N ILE A 179 4.24 -10.58 7.75
CA ILE A 179 3.77 -10.03 6.47
C ILE A 179 2.27 -9.68 6.54
N LEU A 180 1.44 -10.54 7.11
CA LEU A 180 0.01 -10.26 7.25
C LEU A 180 -0.25 -9.02 8.11
N ASN A 181 0.46 -8.91 9.24
CA ASN A 181 0.42 -7.73 10.06
C ASN A 181 0.84 -6.51 9.25
N GLU A 182 1.96 -6.55 8.54
CA GLU A 182 2.42 -5.42 7.72
C GLU A 182 1.42 -4.99 6.65
N LEU A 183 0.68 -5.95 6.08
CA LEU A 183 -0.39 -5.73 5.12
C LEU A 183 -1.72 -5.31 5.77
N GLY A 184 -1.86 -5.27 7.10
CA GLY A 184 -3.14 -5.03 7.76
C GLY A 184 -4.18 -6.12 7.52
N LEU A 185 -3.73 -7.36 7.33
CA LEU A 185 -4.57 -8.54 7.09
C LEU A 185 -4.63 -9.44 8.32
N THR A 186 -5.77 -10.07 8.54
CA THR A 186 -5.98 -11.00 9.64
C THR A 186 -5.21 -12.30 9.47
N ASP A 187 -4.83 -12.90 10.60
CA ASP A 187 -4.24 -14.23 10.64
C ASP A 187 -5.25 -15.29 10.16
N GLY A 188 -4.82 -16.19 9.27
CA GLY A 188 -5.66 -17.26 8.77
C GLY A 188 -4.97 -18.14 7.72
N SER A 189 -5.32 -19.43 7.69
CA SER A 189 -4.73 -20.42 6.77
C SER A 189 -4.88 -20.04 5.30
N ALA A 190 -6.01 -19.44 4.92
CA ALA A 190 -6.25 -18.93 3.58
C ALA A 190 -5.28 -17.79 3.21
N ASN A 191 -5.05 -16.86 4.14
CA ASN A 191 -4.13 -15.74 3.93
C ASN A 191 -2.67 -16.23 3.88
N TYR A 192 -2.29 -17.21 4.72
CA TYR A 192 -0.97 -17.85 4.62
C TYR A 192 -0.71 -18.49 3.27
N LYS A 193 -1.70 -19.22 2.74
CA LYS A 193 -1.61 -19.80 1.39
C LYS A 193 -1.42 -18.72 0.32
N ARG A 194 -2.19 -17.63 0.38
CA ARG A 194 -2.05 -16.49 -0.55
C ARG A 194 -0.67 -15.84 -0.50
N ILE A 195 -0.13 -15.62 0.70
CA ILE A 195 1.23 -15.09 0.86
C ILE A 195 2.26 -16.07 0.28
N GLN A 196 2.13 -17.37 0.56
CA GLN A 196 3.03 -18.37 0.00
C GLN A 196 2.99 -18.38 -1.53
N GLU A 197 1.80 -18.33 -2.14
CA GLU A 197 1.64 -18.23 -3.60
C GLU A 197 2.28 -16.96 -4.15
N ALA A 198 2.06 -15.80 -3.52
CA ALA A 198 2.68 -14.53 -3.91
C ALA A 198 4.20 -14.56 -3.81
N LEU A 199 4.77 -15.13 -2.73
CA LEU A 199 6.22 -15.31 -2.57
C LEU A 199 6.81 -16.20 -3.68
N MET A 200 6.13 -17.29 -4.03
CA MET A 200 6.57 -18.17 -5.11
C MET A 200 6.47 -17.50 -6.48
N ARG A 201 5.51 -16.59 -6.70
CA ARG A 201 5.43 -15.78 -7.92
C ARG A 201 6.52 -14.71 -7.96
N LEU A 202 6.73 -13.98 -6.87
CA LEU A 202 7.82 -12.98 -6.74
C LEU A 202 9.20 -13.58 -7.03
N MET A 203 9.46 -14.82 -6.62
CA MET A 203 10.69 -15.56 -6.94
C MET A 203 10.89 -15.84 -8.44
N LYS A 204 9.80 -15.91 -9.21
CA LYS A 204 9.82 -16.17 -10.65
C LYS A 204 9.84 -14.90 -11.49
N ILE A 205 9.65 -13.74 -10.87
CA ILE A 205 9.67 -12.46 -11.55
C ILE A 205 11.12 -12.10 -11.88
N GLU A 206 11.38 -11.89 -13.16
CA GLU A 206 12.64 -11.40 -13.67
C GLU A 206 12.55 -9.87 -13.80
N VAL A 207 13.67 -9.21 -13.59
CA VAL A 207 13.81 -7.77 -13.69
C VAL A 207 14.91 -7.53 -14.71
N THR A 208 14.56 -6.92 -15.83
CA THR A 208 15.52 -6.52 -16.86
C THR A 208 15.84 -5.05 -16.65
N LEU A 209 17.08 -4.75 -16.31
CA LEU A 209 17.62 -3.40 -16.19
C LEU A 209 18.36 -3.06 -17.49
N THR A 210 17.88 -2.08 -18.26
CA THR A 210 18.56 -1.61 -19.48
C THR A 210 19.27 -0.30 -19.18
N GLN A 211 20.60 -0.28 -19.22
CA GLN A 211 21.41 0.91 -18.94
C GLN A 211 22.02 1.50 -20.21
N TYR A 212 22.13 2.84 -20.26
CA TYR A 212 22.96 3.51 -21.25
C TYR A 212 24.41 3.48 -20.76
N GLN A 213 25.31 2.83 -21.50
CA GLN A 213 26.71 3.17 -21.37
C GLN A 213 26.93 4.56 -21.98
N ARG A 214 27.29 5.54 -21.15
CA ARG A 214 27.92 6.79 -21.61
C ARG A 214 29.39 6.51 -21.97
N SER A 215 29.63 5.63 -22.92
CA SER A 215 30.88 5.62 -23.68
C SER A 215 30.64 6.46 -24.92
N LYS A 216 31.54 7.41 -25.22
CA LYS A 216 31.42 8.28 -26.41
C LYS A 216 31.44 7.50 -27.74
N ASP A 217 31.75 6.20 -27.72
CA ASP A 217 31.96 5.35 -28.91
C ASP A 217 31.26 3.97 -28.88
N SER A 218 30.25 3.72 -28.02
CA SER A 218 29.59 2.41 -27.96
C SER A 218 28.26 2.34 -28.72
N GLU A 219 28.18 1.48 -29.74
CA GLU A 219 26.94 1.12 -30.47
C GLU A 219 26.02 0.15 -29.69
N TYR A 220 26.40 -0.26 -28.47
CA TYR A 220 25.73 -1.33 -27.73
C TYR A 220 25.06 -0.83 -26.44
N GLU A 221 23.88 -1.38 -26.14
CA GLU A 221 23.17 -1.20 -24.87
C GLU A 221 23.57 -2.30 -23.87
N GLU A 222 23.75 -1.95 -22.59
CA GLU A 222 24.00 -2.92 -21.53
C GLU A 222 22.67 -3.34 -20.90
N ILE A 223 22.37 -4.64 -20.94
CA ILE A 223 21.16 -5.23 -20.37
C ILE A 223 21.56 -6.19 -19.25
N ALA A 224 21.12 -5.89 -18.03
CA ALA A 224 21.31 -6.75 -16.87
C ALA A 224 20.00 -7.45 -16.48
N PHE A 225 20.03 -8.77 -16.39
CA PHE A 225 18.92 -9.57 -15.90
C PHE A 225 19.10 -9.86 -14.42
N THR A 226 18.08 -9.54 -13.63
CA THR A 226 18.06 -9.71 -12.18
C THR A 226 16.67 -10.16 -11.72
N ARG A 227 16.40 -10.12 -10.42
CA ARG A 227 15.14 -10.53 -9.79
C ARG A 227 14.74 -9.54 -8.71
N LEU A 228 13.52 -9.65 -8.19
CA LEU A 228 13.08 -8.90 -7.00
C LEU A 228 13.44 -9.63 -5.69
N ILE A 229 13.50 -10.96 -5.74
CA ILE A 229 13.93 -11.81 -4.64
C ILE A 229 15.01 -12.76 -5.17
N ASP A 230 16.16 -12.79 -4.50
CA ASP A 230 17.28 -13.65 -4.88
C ASP A 230 17.05 -15.09 -4.38
N GLN A 231 16.60 -15.22 -3.13
CA GLN A 231 16.37 -16.52 -2.51
C GLN A 231 15.26 -16.47 -1.45
N ILE A 232 14.50 -17.56 -1.35
CA ILE A 232 13.64 -17.85 -0.18
C ILE A 232 14.03 -19.22 0.37
N ILE A 233 14.30 -19.28 1.68
CA ILE A 233 14.62 -20.53 2.39
C ILE A 233 13.43 -20.91 3.26
N PHE A 234 12.68 -21.91 2.80
CA PHE A 234 11.66 -22.57 3.61
C PHE A 234 12.26 -23.79 4.33
N ARG A 235 11.93 -23.95 5.61
CA ARG A 235 12.19 -25.20 6.34
C ARG A 235 10.93 -26.04 6.33
N ARG A 236 11.05 -27.35 6.10
CA ARG A 236 9.91 -28.29 6.16
C ARG A 236 10.19 -29.43 7.11
N LYS A 237 9.14 -30.06 7.65
CA LYS A 237 9.30 -31.27 8.48
C LYS A 237 9.79 -32.43 7.62
N VAL A 238 10.78 -33.18 8.12
CA VAL A 238 11.32 -34.37 7.44
C VAL A 238 10.20 -35.37 7.16
N GLY A 239 10.19 -35.97 5.98
CA GLY A 239 9.15 -36.93 5.55
C GLY A 239 7.82 -36.30 5.12
N THR A 240 7.73 -34.96 5.04
CA THR A 240 6.54 -34.26 4.53
C THR A 240 6.87 -33.49 3.26
N THR A 241 5.93 -33.45 2.31
CA THR A 241 6.09 -32.72 1.05
C THR A 241 5.67 -31.26 1.18
N ASN A 242 4.60 -30.98 1.94
CA ASN A 242 3.94 -29.67 1.97
C ASN A 242 3.90 -29.00 3.36
N HIS A 243 4.54 -29.56 4.39
CA HIS A 243 4.51 -29.00 5.75
C HIS A 243 5.69 -28.07 5.99
N PHE A 244 5.59 -26.85 5.46
CA PHE A 244 6.56 -25.78 5.71
C PHE A 244 6.37 -25.18 7.10
N GLN A 245 7.48 -24.82 7.74
CA GLN A 245 7.47 -24.02 8.95
C GLN A 245 6.89 -22.64 8.63
N TYR A 246 6.19 -22.05 9.60
CA TYR A 246 5.66 -20.69 9.48
C TYR A 246 6.73 -19.59 9.47
N LYS A 247 8.01 -19.95 9.62
CA LYS A 247 9.17 -19.06 9.58
C LYS A 247 10.06 -19.42 8.37
N PHE A 248 10.50 -18.41 7.66
CA PHE A 248 11.35 -18.52 6.48
C PHE A 248 12.33 -17.34 6.41
N GLN A 249 13.35 -17.46 5.55
CA GLN A 249 14.30 -16.39 5.29
C GLN A 249 14.12 -15.91 3.85
N ILE A 250 14.13 -14.60 3.64
CA ILE A 250 14.15 -13.97 2.31
C ILE A 250 15.48 -13.25 2.14
N LYS A 251 16.15 -13.47 1.01
CA LYS A 251 17.34 -12.73 0.59
C LYS A 251 16.97 -11.80 -0.57
N LEU A 252 17.21 -10.51 -0.37
CA LEU A 252 17.09 -9.49 -1.40
C LEU A 252 18.34 -9.50 -2.30
N PRO A 253 18.18 -9.19 -3.59
CA PRO A 253 19.29 -9.07 -4.52
C PRO A 253 20.15 -7.83 -4.20
N GLU A 254 21.44 -7.90 -4.55
CA GLU A 254 22.43 -6.86 -4.21
C GLU A 254 22.05 -5.47 -4.70
N TRP A 255 21.56 -5.35 -5.95
CA TRP A 255 21.13 -4.07 -6.51
C TRP A 255 20.03 -3.39 -5.67
N LEU A 256 19.13 -4.19 -5.08
CA LEU A 256 18.02 -3.67 -4.29
C LEU A 256 18.49 -3.29 -2.88
N VAL A 257 19.42 -4.07 -2.31
CA VAL A 257 20.06 -3.74 -1.04
C VAL A 257 20.82 -2.42 -1.16
N GLU A 258 21.57 -2.24 -2.25
CA GLU A 258 22.31 -1.01 -2.50
C GLU A 258 21.36 0.17 -2.75
N ALA A 259 20.32 -0.03 -3.58
CA ALA A 259 19.30 1.00 -3.79
C ALA A 259 18.58 1.38 -2.48
N ASN A 260 18.39 0.44 -1.55
CA ASN A 260 17.82 0.69 -0.24
C ASN A 260 18.78 1.48 0.66
N ARG A 261 20.10 1.23 0.59
CA ARG A 261 21.12 1.99 1.34
C ARG A 261 21.24 3.43 0.86
N VAL A 262 21.12 3.66 -0.45
CA VAL A 262 21.13 5.00 -1.05
C VAL A 262 19.95 5.85 -0.56
N GLY A 263 18.88 5.23 -0.06
CA GLY A 263 17.79 5.95 0.60
C GLY A 263 16.82 6.66 -0.35
N ASN A 264 16.75 6.26 -1.62
CA ASN A 264 15.74 6.75 -2.56
C ASN A 264 14.38 6.07 -2.28
N LEU A 265 13.78 6.41 -1.15
CA LEU A 265 12.57 5.78 -0.63
C LEU A 265 11.36 6.70 -0.79
N PHE A 266 10.18 6.12 -0.77
CA PHE A 266 8.92 6.84 -0.60
C PHE A 266 8.06 6.11 0.42
N ASP A 267 7.26 6.89 1.13
CA ASP A 267 6.39 6.41 2.17
C ASP A 267 5.01 6.08 1.59
N ILE A 268 4.47 4.91 1.96
CA ILE A 268 3.15 4.46 1.53
C ILE A 268 2.42 3.70 2.64
N SER A 269 1.11 3.92 2.79
CA SER A 269 0.26 3.15 3.69
C SER A 269 -0.27 1.91 2.97
N LEU A 270 0.30 0.74 3.29
CA LEU A 270 -0.20 -0.54 2.77
C LEU A 270 -1.62 -0.86 3.28
N ILE A 271 -2.02 -0.27 4.41
CA ILE A 271 -3.36 -0.40 4.98
C ILE A 271 -4.37 0.36 4.12
N LEU A 272 -4.10 1.61 3.75
CA LEU A 272 -4.97 2.37 2.84
C LEU A 272 -5.18 1.64 1.52
N MET A 273 -4.15 0.96 1.04
CA MET A 273 -4.24 0.18 -0.18
C MET A 273 -5.24 -0.99 -0.10
N ASN A 274 -5.62 -1.46 1.11
CA ASN A 274 -6.71 -2.42 1.28
C ASN A 274 -8.10 -1.80 1.18
N ASP A 275 -8.25 -0.51 1.52
CA ASP A 275 -9.56 0.18 1.45
C ASP A 275 -9.96 0.48 0.00
N LEU A 276 -8.96 0.56 -0.88
CA LEU A 276 -9.16 0.72 -2.31
C LEU A 276 -9.68 -0.60 -2.91
N LYS A 277 -10.90 -0.59 -3.43
CA LYS A 277 -11.60 -1.68 -4.10
C LYS A 277 -11.04 -1.97 -5.49
N SER A 278 -10.64 -0.92 -6.22
CA SER A 278 -10.13 -1.08 -7.59
C SER A 278 -8.62 -1.31 -7.62
N TYR A 279 -8.17 -2.35 -8.34
CA TYR A 279 -6.74 -2.56 -8.63
C TYR A 279 -6.10 -1.35 -9.31
N LEU A 280 -6.87 -0.61 -10.12
CA LEU A 280 -6.39 0.60 -10.77
C LEU A 280 -6.21 1.75 -9.76
N ALA A 281 -7.11 1.89 -8.78
CA ALA A 281 -6.95 2.87 -7.71
C ALA A 281 -5.76 2.52 -6.83
N GLN A 282 -5.59 1.24 -6.47
CA GLN A 282 -4.41 0.76 -5.74
C GLN A 282 -3.10 1.05 -6.50
N GLY A 283 -3.06 0.79 -7.82
CA GLY A 283 -1.89 1.07 -8.64
C GLY A 283 -1.61 2.57 -8.81
N LEU A 284 -2.65 3.39 -8.99
CA LEU A 284 -2.52 4.86 -9.02
C LEU A 284 -2.05 5.42 -7.68
N TYR A 285 -2.57 4.91 -6.56
CA TYR A 285 -2.12 5.27 -5.23
C TYR A 285 -0.61 5.03 -5.07
N TRP A 286 -0.15 3.86 -5.47
CA TRP A 286 1.26 3.50 -5.42
C TRP A 286 2.12 4.42 -6.29
N LEU A 287 1.70 4.63 -7.55
CA LEU A 287 2.44 5.46 -8.50
C LEU A 287 2.52 6.91 -8.03
N VAL A 288 1.40 7.51 -7.60
CA VAL A 288 1.37 8.90 -7.10
C VAL A 288 2.21 9.05 -5.83
N SER A 289 2.17 8.06 -4.92
CA SER A 289 2.98 8.06 -3.70
C SER A 289 4.49 8.02 -3.99
N SER A 290 4.91 7.43 -5.12
CA SER A 290 6.33 7.34 -5.50
C SER A 290 7.01 8.68 -5.86
N TYR A 291 6.27 9.79 -5.88
CA TYR A 291 6.79 11.14 -6.10
C TYR A 291 6.73 11.99 -4.82
N PRO A 292 7.43 11.62 -3.73
CA PRO A 292 7.19 12.17 -2.39
C PRO A 292 7.26 13.70 -2.31
N GLU A 293 8.20 14.31 -3.01
CA GLU A 293 8.46 15.77 -3.01
C GLU A 293 7.42 16.59 -3.80
N GLU A 294 6.62 15.94 -4.65
CA GLU A 294 5.68 16.63 -5.53
C GLU A 294 4.28 16.65 -4.92
N SER A 295 3.79 17.85 -4.59
CA SER A 295 2.40 18.06 -4.15
C SER A 295 1.39 17.81 -5.28
N THR A 296 1.82 18.03 -6.52
CA THR A 296 1.03 17.80 -7.73
C THR A 296 1.87 17.02 -8.72
N VAL A 297 1.32 15.90 -9.19
CA VAL A 297 2.00 15.01 -10.15
C VAL A 297 1.21 14.99 -11.46
N THR A 298 1.90 15.07 -12.59
CA THR A 298 1.27 15.04 -13.91
C THR A 298 1.76 13.84 -14.72
N PHE A 299 0.82 13.05 -15.23
CA PHE A 299 1.08 11.88 -16.05
C PHE A 299 0.49 12.07 -17.45
N GLU A 300 1.26 11.75 -18.48
CA GLU A 300 0.69 11.55 -19.82
C GLU A 300 -0.18 10.27 -19.82
N LEU A 301 -1.38 10.34 -20.39
CA LEU A 301 -2.31 9.22 -20.40
C LEU A 301 -1.83 8.03 -21.22
N GLN A 302 -1.06 8.24 -22.29
CA GLN A 302 -0.43 7.14 -23.02
C GLN A 302 0.51 6.36 -22.10
N THR A 303 1.42 7.06 -21.42
CA THR A 303 2.36 6.45 -20.48
C THR A 303 1.63 5.74 -19.34
N LEU A 304 0.61 6.40 -18.76
CA LEU A 304 -0.20 5.84 -17.69
C LEU A 304 -1.00 4.60 -18.14
N ALA A 305 -1.55 4.62 -19.35
CA ALA A 305 -2.23 3.48 -19.94
C ALA A 305 -1.28 2.32 -20.22
N GLY A 306 -0.02 2.60 -20.58
CA GLY A 306 1.06 1.62 -20.67
C GLY A 306 1.34 0.96 -19.32
N HIS A 307 1.50 1.76 -18.25
CA HIS A 307 1.70 1.26 -16.89
C HIS A 307 0.59 0.29 -16.43
N PHE A 308 -0.66 0.56 -16.82
CA PHE A 308 -1.81 -0.27 -16.46
C PHE A 308 -2.19 -1.32 -17.51
N HIS A 309 -1.36 -1.52 -18.53
CA HIS A 309 -1.55 -2.53 -19.58
C HIS A 309 -2.87 -2.36 -20.34
N PHE A 310 -3.27 -1.11 -20.58
CA PHE A 310 -4.37 -0.77 -21.48
C PHE A 310 -3.92 -0.58 -22.92
N ILE A 311 -2.64 -0.81 -23.21
CA ILE A 311 -2.02 -0.65 -24.51
C ILE A 311 -1.32 -1.96 -24.88
N ASP A 312 -1.48 -2.39 -26.13
CA ASP A 312 -0.79 -3.50 -26.76
C ASP A 312 -0.22 -3.00 -28.09
N ASP A 313 1.08 -3.18 -28.33
CA ASP A 313 1.79 -2.66 -29.52
C ASP A 313 1.52 -1.16 -29.84
N ASN A 314 1.51 -0.30 -28.82
CA ASN A 314 1.14 1.13 -28.88
C ASN A 314 -0.33 1.42 -29.25
N GLU A 315 -1.16 0.41 -29.43
CA GLU A 315 -2.60 0.55 -29.64
C GLU A 315 -3.42 0.27 -28.38
N PRO A 316 -4.47 1.06 -28.10
CA PRO A 316 -5.37 0.79 -26.98
C PRO A 316 -6.12 -0.55 -27.13
N ILE A 317 -6.05 -1.44 -26.12
CA ILE A 317 -6.78 -2.72 -26.13
C ILE A 317 -8.30 -2.55 -26.01
N MET A 318 -8.75 -1.33 -25.71
CA MET A 318 -10.14 -0.96 -25.62
C MET A 318 -10.33 0.51 -26.01
N GLN A 319 -11.58 0.90 -26.25
CA GLN A 319 -11.93 2.27 -26.61
C GLN A 319 -11.36 3.29 -25.61
N VAL A 320 -10.66 4.31 -26.12
CA VAL A 320 -9.94 5.32 -25.32
C VAL A 320 -10.81 5.95 -24.23
N TYR A 321 -12.07 6.27 -24.53
CA TYR A 321 -12.96 6.85 -23.53
C TYR A 321 -13.21 5.90 -22.33
N LYS A 322 -13.21 4.57 -22.55
CA LYS A 322 -13.34 3.58 -21.45
C LYS A 322 -12.09 3.55 -20.57
N ILE A 323 -10.91 3.68 -21.17
CA ILE A 323 -9.64 3.78 -20.42
C ILE A 323 -9.67 5.01 -19.52
N VAL A 324 -10.03 6.15 -20.09
CA VAL A 324 -10.14 7.43 -19.38
C VAL A 324 -11.18 7.35 -18.25
N GLU A 325 -12.36 6.77 -18.51
CA GLU A 325 -13.40 6.61 -17.47
C GLU A 325 -12.96 5.67 -16.34
N ARG A 326 -12.19 4.62 -16.64
CA ARG A 326 -11.61 3.75 -15.60
C ARG A 326 -10.59 4.50 -14.75
N ILE A 327 -9.67 5.23 -15.36
CA ILE A 327 -8.68 6.06 -14.66
C ILE A 327 -9.39 7.12 -13.81
N LYS A 328 -10.39 7.79 -14.36
CA LYS A 328 -11.23 8.77 -13.64
C LYS A 328 -11.93 8.14 -12.45
N SER A 329 -12.52 6.96 -12.60
CA SER A 329 -13.18 6.23 -11.51
C SER A 329 -12.21 5.91 -10.38
N ALA A 330 -10.98 5.52 -10.73
CA ALA A 330 -9.92 5.29 -9.76
C ALA A 330 -9.48 6.58 -9.05
N CYS A 331 -9.39 7.72 -9.75
CA CYS A 331 -9.14 9.02 -9.10
C CYS A 331 -10.27 9.44 -8.15
N ILE A 332 -11.53 9.22 -8.53
CA ILE A 332 -12.69 9.48 -7.66
C ILE A 332 -12.60 8.65 -6.38
N GLU A 333 -12.18 7.39 -6.50
CA GLU A 333 -11.96 6.51 -5.35
C GLU A 333 -10.85 7.02 -4.43
N LEU A 334 -9.71 7.45 -5.00
CA LEU A 334 -8.62 8.08 -4.25
C LEU A 334 -9.05 9.38 -3.55
N GLN A 335 -9.94 10.14 -4.17
CA GLN A 335 -10.51 11.35 -3.57
C GLN A 335 -11.48 11.00 -2.44
N ALA A 336 -12.27 9.94 -2.59
CA ALA A 336 -13.22 9.47 -1.58
C ALA A 336 -12.53 8.97 -0.31
N VAL A 337 -11.36 8.33 -0.43
CA VAL A 337 -10.53 7.94 0.73
C VAL A 337 -9.65 9.09 1.23
N GLY A 338 -9.74 10.27 0.63
CA GLY A 338 -9.05 11.48 1.06
C GLY A 338 -7.57 11.56 0.68
N PHE A 339 -7.02 10.61 -0.10
CA PHE A 339 -5.62 10.61 -0.49
C PHE A 339 -5.27 11.78 -1.43
N ILE A 340 -6.18 12.11 -2.36
CA ILE A 340 -6.03 13.24 -3.27
C ILE A 340 -7.10 14.28 -2.99
N GLU A 341 -6.74 15.55 -3.14
CA GLU A 341 -7.69 16.65 -2.98
C GLU A 341 -8.52 16.83 -4.26
N ARG A 342 -7.83 16.82 -5.40
CA ARG A 342 -8.42 17.02 -6.72
C ARG A 342 -7.59 16.37 -7.82
N PHE A 343 -8.23 16.14 -8.96
CA PHE A 343 -7.57 15.74 -10.19
C PHE A 343 -8.21 16.44 -11.39
N GLU A 344 -7.43 16.60 -12.45
CA GLU A 344 -7.88 17.22 -13.69
C GLU A 344 -7.29 16.52 -14.91
N PHE A 345 -8.06 16.49 -16.00
CA PHE A 345 -7.55 16.04 -17.30
C PHE A 345 -7.30 17.27 -18.18
N LYS A 346 -6.10 17.37 -18.74
CA LYS A 346 -5.66 18.47 -19.63
C LYS A 346 -5.20 17.93 -20.98
N GLY A 347 -5.07 18.81 -21.97
CA GLY A 347 -4.57 18.49 -23.30
C GLY A 347 -5.66 18.16 -24.32
N LYS A 348 -5.35 17.28 -25.28
CA LYS A 348 -6.27 16.94 -26.39
C LYS A 348 -7.58 16.29 -25.89
N LYS A 349 -8.68 16.53 -26.61
CA LYS A 349 -10.01 15.96 -26.29
C LYS A 349 -10.17 14.50 -26.73
N GLN A 350 -9.36 14.04 -27.69
CA GLN A 350 -9.42 12.69 -28.26
C GLN A 350 -8.02 12.05 -28.23
N GLY A 351 -7.97 10.72 -28.13
CA GLY A 351 -6.72 9.97 -28.00
C GLY A 351 -6.13 9.98 -26.59
N LEU A 352 -5.01 9.26 -26.44
CA LEU A 352 -4.21 9.17 -25.21
C LEU A 352 -2.96 10.06 -25.26
N HIS A 353 -2.37 10.23 -26.44
CA HIS A 353 -1.22 11.12 -26.66
C HIS A 353 -1.57 12.58 -26.44
N ASP A 354 -0.63 13.34 -25.87
CA ASP A 354 -0.78 14.76 -25.52
C ASP A 354 -2.01 15.05 -24.65
N ARG A 355 -2.44 14.04 -23.89
CA ARG A 355 -3.49 14.15 -22.89
C ARG A 355 -2.90 13.78 -21.54
N TYR A 356 -3.20 14.57 -20.53
CA TYR A 356 -2.52 14.50 -19.26
C TYR A 356 -3.53 14.39 -18.12
N LEU A 357 -3.20 13.57 -17.12
CA LEU A 357 -3.85 13.54 -15.81
C LEU A 357 -2.95 14.27 -14.83
N THR A 358 -3.45 15.34 -14.23
CA THR A 358 -2.80 16.01 -13.11
C THR A 358 -3.54 15.67 -11.82
N VAL A 359 -2.81 15.22 -10.81
CA VAL A 359 -3.34 14.83 -9.50
C VAL A 359 -2.68 15.70 -8.43
N THR A 360 -3.50 16.36 -7.61
CA THR A 360 -3.04 17.11 -6.43
C THR A 360 -3.26 16.26 -5.19
N LYS A 361 -2.16 15.93 -4.49
CA LYS A 361 -2.21 15.16 -3.24
C LYS A 361 -2.82 15.99 -2.13
N ASN A 362 -3.52 15.33 -1.21
CA ASN A 362 -3.98 16.00 -0.01
C ASN A 362 -2.76 16.37 0.87
N PRO A 363 -2.62 17.64 1.33
CA PRO A 363 -1.49 18.09 2.14
C PRO A 363 -1.26 17.30 3.43
N VAL A 364 -2.30 16.64 3.96
CA VAL A 364 -2.20 15.73 5.11
C VAL A 364 -1.18 14.60 4.87
N PHE A 365 -0.90 14.26 3.60
CA PHE A 365 0.06 13.24 3.19
C PHE A 365 1.45 13.78 2.83
N LEU A 366 1.61 15.10 2.73
CA LEU A 366 2.87 15.73 2.34
C LEU A 366 3.81 16.01 3.52
N ASN A 367 3.34 15.81 4.77
CA ASN A 367 4.05 16.23 5.99
C ASN A 367 4.50 15.07 6.90
N THR A 368 4.95 13.94 6.35
CA THR A 368 5.57 12.85 7.15
C THR A 368 7.07 12.71 7.00
N LEU A 369 7.76 13.75 6.53
CA LEU A 369 9.16 14.00 6.88
C LEU A 369 9.34 15.46 7.33
N SER A 370 8.82 15.77 8.51
CA SER A 370 9.65 16.58 9.41
C SER A 370 10.93 15.79 9.58
N GLN A 371 11.98 16.25 8.90
CA GLN A 371 13.34 15.83 9.13
C GLN A 371 13.59 15.75 10.64
N SER A 372 13.55 14.53 11.18
CA SER A 372 14.43 14.13 12.27
C SER A 372 15.82 13.87 11.67
N ARG A 373 16.32 14.83 10.87
CA ARG A 373 17.72 15.17 10.94
C ARG A 373 17.79 15.99 12.22
N GLU A 374 18.23 15.38 13.30
CA GLU A 374 19.03 16.13 14.24
C GLU A 374 19.99 16.95 13.40
N LEU A 375 19.82 18.26 13.44
CA LEU A 375 20.83 19.21 13.01
C LEU A 375 22.08 18.79 13.77
N ILE A 376 22.94 18.01 13.14
CA ILE A 376 24.36 18.02 13.48
C ILE A 376 24.71 19.49 13.36
N PRO A 377 25.05 20.18 14.46
CA PRO A 377 25.36 21.60 14.40
C PRO A 377 26.45 21.75 13.34
N GLU A 378 26.27 22.66 12.39
CA GLU A 378 27.33 23.08 11.49
C GLU A 378 28.57 23.32 12.36
N GLN A 379 29.57 22.46 12.23
CA GLN A 379 30.88 22.77 12.77
C GLN A 379 31.33 24.01 12.02
N LEU A 380 31.26 25.15 12.69
CA LEU A 380 31.94 26.37 12.30
C LEU A 380 33.38 26.00 11.95
N GLU A 381 33.71 26.07 10.66
CA GLU A 381 35.09 25.98 10.20
C GLU A 381 35.86 27.13 10.84
N PHE A 382 36.62 26.81 11.90
CA PHE A 382 37.69 27.66 12.37
C PHE A 382 38.80 27.62 11.33
N PHE A 383 38.87 28.64 10.48
CA PHE A 383 40.09 28.94 9.75
C PHE A 383 41.17 29.32 10.77
N PRO A 384 42.32 28.62 10.84
CA PRO A 384 43.47 29.17 11.52
C PRO A 384 44.05 30.30 10.66
N ASP A 385 44.20 31.48 11.25
CA ASP A 385 44.85 32.62 10.59
C ASP A 385 46.26 32.21 10.10
N PRO A 386 46.66 32.62 8.89
CA PRO A 386 48.02 32.41 8.42
C PRO A 386 48.97 33.36 9.14
N SER A 387 49.86 32.79 9.95
CA SER A 387 51.09 33.43 10.44
C SER A 387 52.14 33.59 9.35
#